data_AF-A0AAV5CB50-F1
#
_entry.id   AF-A0AAV5CB50-F1
#
_cell.length_a   1.000
_cell.length_b   1.000
_cell.length_c   1.000
_cell.angle_alpha   90.00
_cell.angle_beta   90.00
_cell.angle_gamma   90.00
#
_symmetry.space_group_name_H-M   'P 1'
#
loop_
_entity.id
_entity.type
_entity.pdbx_description
1 polymer ?
#
loop_
_entity_poly.entity_id
_entity_poly.type
_entity_poly.pdbx_seq_one_letter_code
_entity_poly.pdbx_strand_id
1 'polypeptide(L)'
;MCAMLLPLGFVGTYDAQRRAFLWSGEQQTSGASCLVAWDRVCLPKEQGGLGIRDIALQNQCLLLKLVDKLHHPSDSAWATWVRQRINILTLEGDVHGAHWASLRDLLPLYRAITTVTLGDGRSVSFWEDI
;
A
#
# COMPACT_ATOMS: atom_id res chain seq x y z
N MET A 1 4.55 12.21 -5.73
CA MET A 1 5.13 11.24 -4.77
C MET A 1 4.87 9.86 -5.32
N CYS A 2 5.91 9.14 -5.76
CA CYS A 2 5.78 7.79 -6.31
C CYS A 2 5.89 6.79 -5.16
N ALA A 3 5.01 5.79 -5.12
CA ALA A 3 5.08 4.67 -4.18
C ALA A 3 5.33 3.39 -4.99
N MET A 4 6.28 2.57 -4.57
CA MET A 4 6.55 1.25 -5.14
C MET A 4 6.35 0.17 -4.09
N LEU A 5 6.00 -1.04 -4.52
CA LEU A 5 5.93 -2.19 -3.63
C LEU A 5 7.33 -2.51 -3.11
N LEU A 6 7.47 -2.56 -1.78
CA LEU A 6 8.74 -2.90 -1.16
C LEU A 6 8.98 -4.42 -1.26
N PRO A 7 10.20 -4.86 -1.63
CA PRO A 7 10.56 -6.26 -1.56
C PRO A 7 10.42 -6.79 -0.12
N LEU A 8 9.84 -7.98 0.04
CA LEU A 8 9.64 -8.59 1.35
C LEU A 8 10.95 -8.76 2.14
N GLY A 9 12.05 -9.04 1.45
CA GLY A 9 13.37 -9.12 2.07
C GLY A 9 13.80 -7.79 2.72
N PHE A 10 13.52 -6.66 2.06
CA PHE A 10 13.81 -5.34 2.63
C PHE A 10 12.97 -5.09 3.89
N VAL A 11 11.67 -5.36 3.82
CA VAL A 11 10.77 -5.22 4.98
C VAL A 11 11.28 -6.05 6.17
N GLY A 12 11.64 -7.32 5.93
CA GLY A 12 12.19 -8.19 6.96
C GLY A 12 13.50 -7.68 7.56
N THR A 13 14.46 -7.24 6.74
CA THR A 13 15.73 -6.70 7.23
C THR A 13 15.54 -5.43 8.05
N TYR A 14 14.64 -4.56 7.62
CA TYR A 14 14.41 -3.30 8.30
C TYR A 14 13.60 -3.47 9.59
N ASP A 15 12.62 -4.39 9.62
CA ASP A 15 11.97 -4.77 10.87
C ASP A 15 12.94 -5.47 11.85
N ALA A 16 13.90 -6.25 11.36
CA ALA A 16 14.95 -6.82 12.21
C ALA A 16 15.79 -5.73 12.88
N GLN A 17 16.18 -4.68 12.13
CA GLN A 17 16.88 -3.53 12.68
C GLN A 17 16.04 -2.76 13.72
N ARG A 18 14.75 -2.57 13.44
CA ARG A 18 13.82 -1.93 14.40
C ARG A 18 13.66 -2.75 15.68
N ARG A 19 13.57 -4.07 15.58
CA ARG A 19 13.54 -4.99 16.74
C ARG A 19 14.83 -4.87 17.54
N ALA A 20 15.98 -4.85 16.87
CA ALA A 20 17.27 -4.76 17.54
C ALA A 20 17.45 -3.45 18.30
N PHE A 21 17.06 -2.34 17.68
CA PHE A 21 17.00 -1.06 18.34
C PHE A 21 16.07 -1.06 19.57
N LEU A 22 14.87 -1.63 19.44
CA LEU A 22 13.87 -1.61 20.51
C LEU A 22 14.27 -2.46 21.73
N TRP A 23 14.80 -3.66 21.50
CA TRP A 23 15.03 -4.64 22.57
C TRP A 23 16.46 -4.69 23.10
N SER A 24 17.45 -4.39 22.26
CA SER A 24 18.87 -4.54 22.61
C SER A 24 19.62 -3.21 22.57
N GLY A 25 19.09 -2.18 21.90
CA GLY A 25 19.82 -0.94 21.64
C GLY A 25 21.04 -1.12 20.72
N GLU A 26 21.17 -2.29 20.09
CA GLU A 26 22.29 -2.71 19.25
C GLU A 26 21.85 -2.87 17.79
N GLN A 27 22.80 -3.07 16.87
CA GLN A 27 22.50 -3.25 15.44
C GLN A 27 21.84 -4.60 15.12
N GLN A 28 22.02 -5.61 15.98
CA GLN A 28 21.47 -6.96 15.79
C GLN A 28 20.89 -7.46 17.10
N THR A 29 19.85 -8.28 17.03
CA THR A 29 19.22 -8.89 18.21
C THR A 29 18.91 -10.34 17.92
N SER A 30 19.10 -11.19 18.92
CA SER A 30 18.71 -12.60 18.85
C SER A 30 17.21 -12.71 19.17
N GLY A 31 16.54 -13.76 18.67
CA GLY A 31 15.12 -13.99 18.98
C GLY A 31 14.85 -14.09 20.48
N ALA A 32 15.84 -14.54 21.27
CA ALA A 32 15.74 -14.68 22.72
C ALA A 32 15.66 -13.35 23.49
N SER A 33 16.10 -12.23 22.91
CA SER A 33 16.00 -10.90 23.52
C SER A 33 14.68 -10.19 23.23
N CYS A 34 13.84 -10.73 22.33
CA CYS A 34 12.52 -10.16 22.04
C CYS A 34 11.49 -10.66 23.06
N LEU A 35 11.11 -9.81 24.01
CA LEU A 35 10.14 -10.16 25.06
C LEU A 35 8.69 -10.25 24.54
N VAL A 36 8.39 -9.57 23.42
CA VAL A 36 7.05 -9.51 22.82
C VAL A 36 7.16 -9.74 21.32
N ALA A 37 6.24 -10.55 20.77
CA ALA A 37 6.11 -10.78 19.34
C ALA A 37 5.94 -9.45 18.58
N TRP A 38 6.64 -9.31 17.45
CA TRP A 38 6.66 -8.05 16.68
C TRP A 38 5.26 -7.62 16.23
N ASP A 39 4.42 -8.58 15.84
CA ASP A 39 3.04 -8.29 15.40
C ASP A 39 2.21 -7.65 16.54
N ARG A 40 2.45 -8.04 17.80
CA ARG A 40 1.79 -7.42 18.97
C ARG A 40 2.35 -6.04 19.27
N VAL A 41 3.64 -5.82 19.03
CA VAL A 41 4.27 -4.50 19.18
C VAL A 41 3.68 -3.51 18.16
N CYS A 42 3.34 -3.97 16.96
CA CYS A 42 2.74 -3.15 15.92
C CYS A 42 1.27 -2.78 16.17
N LEU A 43 0.57 -3.46 17.07
CA LEU A 43 -0.82 -3.13 17.39
C LEU A 43 -0.95 -1.72 18.00
N PRO A 44 -2.12 -1.07 17.85
CA PRO A 44 -2.43 0.17 18.54
C PRO A 44 -2.25 0.06 20.05
N LYS A 45 -1.92 1.18 20.71
CA LYS A 45 -1.77 1.25 22.18
C LYS A 45 -3.03 0.81 22.91
N GLU A 46 -4.20 1.13 22.35
CA GLU A 46 -5.51 0.73 22.86
C GLU A 46 -5.71 -0.81 22.87
N GLN A 47 -5.00 -1.53 22.01
CA GLN A 47 -5.03 -2.99 21.91
C GLN A 47 -3.83 -3.65 22.63
N GLY A 48 -3.10 -2.88 23.46
CA GLY A 48 -1.96 -3.37 24.23
C GLY A 48 -0.64 -3.47 23.45
N GLY A 49 -0.56 -2.88 22.25
CA GLY A 49 0.68 -2.76 21.50
C GLY A 49 1.43 -1.44 21.76
N LEU A 50 2.52 -1.19 21.03
CA LEU A 50 3.28 0.06 21.11
C LEU A 50 2.88 1.07 20.02
N GLY A 51 2.05 0.66 19.06
CA GLY A 51 1.62 1.50 17.92
C GLY A 51 2.71 1.70 16.88
N ILE A 52 3.69 0.79 16.80
CA ILE A 52 4.73 0.83 15.74
C ILE A 52 4.08 0.47 14.41
N ARG A 53 4.28 1.30 13.39
CA ARG A 53 3.69 1.07 12.06
C ARG A 53 4.29 -0.16 11.39
N ASP A 54 3.42 -1.11 11.05
CA ASP A 54 3.71 -2.16 10.08
C ASP A 54 3.99 -1.52 8.72
N ILE A 55 5.18 -1.78 8.20
CA ILE A 55 5.68 -1.18 6.97
C ILE A 55 5.07 -1.81 5.75
N ALA A 56 4.86 -3.13 5.77
CA ALA A 56 4.24 -3.83 4.67
C ALA A 56 2.82 -3.27 4.47
N LEU A 57 2.06 -3.19 5.56
CA LEU A 57 0.73 -2.62 5.55
C LEU A 57 0.76 -1.13 5.16
N GLN A 58 1.67 -0.34 5.72
CA GLN A 58 1.81 1.07 5.36
C GLN A 58 2.14 1.25 3.86
N ASN A 59 3.00 0.41 3.29
CA ASN A 59 3.37 0.47 1.89
C ASN A 59 2.19 0.13 0.97
N GLN A 60 1.42 -0.92 1.31
CA GLN A 60 0.17 -1.24 0.63
C GLN A 60 -0.83 -0.08 0.70
N CYS A 61 -1.03 0.52 1.87
CA CYS A 61 -1.91 1.68 2.04
C CYS A 61 -1.46 2.89 1.19
N LEU A 62 -0.16 3.13 1.05
CA LEU A 62 0.38 4.20 0.21
C LEU A 62 0.14 3.92 -1.28
N LEU A 63 0.23 2.65 -1.71
CA LEU A 63 -0.11 2.24 -3.07
C LEU A 63 -1.61 2.40 -3.34
N LEU A 64 -2.47 1.97 -2.41
CA LEU A 64 -3.92 2.20 -2.51
C LEU A 64 -4.25 3.70 -2.60
N LYS A 65 -3.58 4.54 -1.81
CA LYS A 65 -3.74 6.00 -1.90
C LYS A 65 -3.25 6.58 -3.23
N LEU A 66 -2.29 5.92 -3.90
CA LEU A 66 -1.86 6.30 -5.25
C LEU A 66 -2.92 5.93 -6.29
N VAL A 67 -3.51 4.74 -6.18
CA VAL A 67 -4.65 4.30 -7.02
C VAL A 67 -5.85 5.24 -6.83
N ASP A 68 -6.13 5.63 -5.58
CA ASP A 68 -7.19 6.56 -5.25
C ASP A 68 -7.04 7.92 -5.93
N LYS A 69 -5.80 8.45 -5.94
CA LYS A 69 -5.47 9.70 -6.66
C LYS A 69 -5.65 9.59 -8.17
N LEU A 70 -5.56 8.39 -8.72
CA LEU A 70 -5.79 8.15 -10.14
C LEU A 70 -7.28 8.13 -10.47
N HIS A 71 -8.12 7.60 -9.58
CA HIS A 71 -9.58 7.57 -9.76
C HIS A 71 -10.23 8.93 -9.47
N HIS A 72 -9.72 9.68 -8.49
CA HIS A 72 -10.25 11.01 -8.18
C HIS A 72 -9.69 12.08 -9.12
N PRO A 73 -10.53 13.00 -9.65
CA PRO A 73 -10.06 14.12 -10.45
C PRO A 73 -9.09 14.95 -9.61
N SER A 74 -7.81 14.86 -9.97
CA SER A 74 -6.73 15.57 -9.32
C SER A 74 -5.94 16.30 -10.40
N ASP A 75 -5.51 17.53 -10.10
CA ASP A 75 -4.67 18.36 -10.99
C ASP A 75 -3.23 17.83 -11.12
N SER A 76 -3.00 16.55 -10.79
CA SER A 76 -1.69 15.94 -10.91
C SER A 76 -1.39 15.67 -12.37
N ALA A 77 -0.35 16.34 -12.90
CA ALA A 77 0.15 16.09 -14.26
C ALA A 77 0.47 14.60 -14.51
N TRP A 78 0.96 13.89 -13.49
CA TRP A 78 1.17 12.45 -13.55
C TRP A 78 -0.15 11.68 -13.72
N ALA A 79 -1.18 11.99 -12.93
CA ALA A 79 -2.46 11.31 -13.05
C ALA A 79 -3.10 11.56 -14.43
N THR A 80 -3.05 12.80 -14.92
CA THR A 80 -3.54 13.14 -16.27
C THR A 80 -2.80 12.36 -17.36
N TRP A 81 -1.47 12.29 -17.27
CA TRP A 81 -0.65 11.52 -18.22
C TRP A 81 -0.97 10.02 -18.19
N VAL A 82 -1.15 9.44 -16.99
CA VAL A 82 -1.50 8.02 -16.83
C VAL A 82 -2.87 7.74 -17.44
N ARG A 83 -3.88 8.56 -17.13
CA ARG A 83 -5.26 8.41 -17.66
C ARG A 83 -5.35 8.45 -19.19
N GLN A 84 -4.40 9.09 -19.86
CA GLN A 84 -4.32 9.13 -21.33
C GLN A 84 -3.76 7.83 -21.93
N ARG A 85 -3.10 6.98 -21.13
CA ARG A 85 -2.35 5.81 -21.61
C ARG A 85 -2.88 4.47 -21.10
N ILE A 86 -3.68 4.47 -20.03
CA ILE A 86 -4.27 3.26 -19.46
C ILE A 86 -5.78 3.41 -19.27
N ASN A 87 -6.46 2.27 -19.31
CA ASN A 87 -7.81 2.15 -18.79
C ASN A 87 -7.76 2.24 -17.26
N ILE A 88 -8.47 3.20 -16.67
CA ILE A 88 -8.45 3.45 -15.22
C ILE A 88 -9.07 2.28 -14.45
N LEU A 89 -10.07 1.61 -15.02
CA LEU A 89 -10.82 0.53 -14.37
C LEU A 89 -9.95 -0.73 -14.21
N THR A 90 -9.22 -1.10 -15.26
CA THR A 90 -8.40 -2.31 -15.27
C THR A 90 -6.92 -2.05 -14.96
N LEU A 91 -6.49 -0.78 -15.00
CA LEU A 91 -5.08 -0.35 -15.01
C LEU A 91 -4.25 -1.04 -16.12
N GLU A 92 -4.89 -1.43 -17.20
CA GLU A 92 -4.25 -2.02 -18.38
C GLU A 92 -4.07 -0.97 -19.49
N GLY A 93 -2.98 -1.08 -20.24
CA GLY A 93 -2.68 -0.17 -21.35
C GLY A 93 -1.22 -0.20 -21.75
N ASP A 94 -0.74 0.90 -22.32
CA ASP A 94 0.63 1.07 -22.85
C ASP A 94 1.69 1.28 -21.74
N VAL A 95 1.42 0.79 -20.55
CA VAL A 95 2.32 0.96 -19.41
C VAL A 95 2.61 -0.41 -18.81
N HIS A 96 3.91 -0.74 -18.80
CA HIS A 96 4.40 -2.07 -18.44
C HIS A 96 5.40 -1.96 -17.28
N GLY A 97 5.51 -3.04 -16.51
CA GLY A 97 6.49 -3.18 -15.43
C GLY A 97 5.91 -3.75 -14.14
N ALA A 98 6.80 -4.17 -13.24
CA ALA A 98 6.45 -4.78 -11.95
C ALA A 98 5.61 -3.86 -11.06
N HIS A 99 5.78 -2.54 -11.20
CA HIS A 99 4.99 -1.54 -10.50
C HIS A 99 3.51 -1.60 -10.87
N TRP A 100 3.19 -1.63 -12.17
CA TRP A 100 1.81 -1.71 -12.65
C TRP A 100 1.17 -3.08 -12.40
N ALA A 101 1.95 -4.16 -12.42
CA ALA A 101 1.49 -5.46 -11.95
C ALA A 101 1.06 -5.39 -10.47
N SER A 102 1.90 -4.81 -9.61
CA SER A 102 1.59 -4.66 -8.18
C SER A 102 0.35 -3.80 -7.93
N LEU A 103 0.14 -2.74 -8.71
CA LEU A 103 -1.06 -1.90 -8.60
C LEU A 103 -2.33 -2.66 -9.03
N ARG A 104 -2.25 -3.47 -10.09
CA ARG A 104 -3.36 -4.32 -10.53
C ARG A 104 -3.73 -5.37 -9.49
N ASP A 105 -2.74 -5.99 -8.85
CA ASP A 105 -2.99 -6.96 -7.78
C ASP A 105 -3.72 -6.33 -6.57
N LEU A 106 -3.56 -5.02 -6.37
CA LEU A 106 -4.24 -4.27 -5.31
C LEU A 106 -5.62 -3.71 -5.71
N LEU A 107 -6.01 -3.78 -6.99
CA LEU A 107 -7.32 -3.30 -7.44
C LEU A 107 -8.51 -4.00 -6.76
N PRO A 108 -8.53 -5.34 -6.61
CA PRO A 108 -9.65 -6.00 -5.94
C PRO A 108 -9.82 -5.52 -4.50
N LEU A 109 -8.70 -5.30 -3.80
CA LEU A 109 -8.72 -4.75 -2.44
C LEU A 109 -9.23 -3.31 -2.43
N TYR A 110 -8.80 -2.47 -3.39
CA TYR A 110 -9.28 -1.10 -3.53
C TYR A 110 -10.80 -1.05 -3.77
N ARG A 111 -11.32 -1.87 -4.67
CA ARG A 111 -12.76 -1.97 -4.96
C ARG A 111 -13.56 -2.44 -3.75
N ALA A 112 -13.01 -3.37 -2.96
CA ALA A 112 -13.67 -3.84 -1.74
C ALA A 112 -13.79 -2.77 -0.64
N ILE A 113 -12.90 -1.76 -0.61
CA ILE A 113 -12.88 -0.73 0.43
C ILE A 113 -13.42 0.63 -0.04
N THR A 114 -13.80 0.75 -1.31
CA THR A 114 -14.31 2.00 -1.89
C THR A 114 -15.70 1.79 -2.46
N THR A 115 -16.49 2.85 -2.49
CA THR A 115 -17.81 2.86 -3.11
C THR A 115 -17.84 3.91 -4.19
N VAL A 116 -18.34 3.57 -5.36
CA VAL A 116 -18.44 4.52 -6.48
C VAL A 116 -19.85 5.10 -6.51
N THR A 117 -19.95 6.42 -6.55
CA THR A 117 -21.22 7.10 -6.81
C THR A 117 -21.41 7.25 -8.31
N LEU A 118 -22.52 6.72 -8.82
CA LEU A 118 -22.83 6.77 -10.25
C LEU A 118 -23.12 8.22 -10.66
N GLY A 119 -22.24 8.75 -11.51
CA GLY A 119 -22.37 10.07 -12.14
C GLY A 119 -22.85 9.95 -13.60
N ASP A 120 -22.16 10.64 -14.52
CA ASP A 120 -22.50 10.72 -15.94
C ASP A 120 -22.03 9.52 -16.80
N GLY A 121 -21.55 8.44 -16.16
CA GLY A 121 -21.13 7.20 -16.83
C GLY A 121 -19.83 7.28 -17.64
N ARG A 122 -19.10 8.41 -17.59
CA ARG A 122 -17.85 8.57 -18.35
C ARG A 122 -16.61 7.98 -17.68
N SER A 123 -16.65 7.82 -16.37
CA SER A 123 -15.52 7.35 -15.56
C SER A 123 -15.83 6.12 -14.71
N VAL A 124 -17.05 5.58 -14.81
CA VAL A 124 -17.57 4.51 -13.96
C VAL A 124 -18.41 3.56 -14.80
N SER A 125 -18.14 2.26 -14.71
CA SER A 125 -18.93 1.21 -15.35
C SER A 125 -19.76 0.49 -14.29
N PHE A 126 -21.08 0.66 -14.34
CA PHE A 126 -22.03 0.06 -13.39
C PHE A 126 -21.85 -1.45 -13.19
N TRP A 127 -21.42 -2.16 -14.23
CA TRP A 127 -21.31 -3.63 -14.24
C TRP A 127 -19.93 -4.15 -13.84
N GLU A 128 -18.89 -3.32 -13.91
CA GLU A 128 -17.51 -3.73 -13.61
C GLU A 128 -17.01 -3.22 -12.26
N ASP A 129 -17.71 -2.22 -11.69
CA ASP A 129 -17.36 -1.52 -10.45
C ASP A 129 -18.23 -1.90 -9.23
N ILE A 130 -19.23 -2.78 -9.39
CA ILE A 130 -20.08 -3.35 -8.32
C ILE A 130 -19.69 -4.80 -8.06
#